data_AF-A0A9W4NH02-F1
#
_entry.id   AF-A0A9W4NH02-F1
#
_cell.length_a   1.000
_cell.length_b   1.000
_cell.length_c   1.000
_cell.angle_alpha   90.00
_cell.angle_beta   90.00
_cell.angle_gamma   90.00
#
_symmetry.space_group_name_H-M   'P 1'
#
loop_
_entity.id
_entity.type
_entity.pdbx_description
1 polymer ?
#
loop_
_entity_poly.entity_id
_entity_poly.type
_entity_poly.pdbx_seq_one_letter_code
_entity_poly.pdbx_strand_id
1 'polypeptide(L)'
;MSDSLFSPWQKIAHFKRVARDNAIPKEWRLRPGCVPDDQLNVMDVPRECGILTETELQITDTDADVLVEKLISREYTSHAVTLAFCKRAAIAQQLVNCLSEIFFDQALEAAQELDAEYEASNLPRGLLHGLPVSLKDCFKVEGTDATIGCTAYANQMTTIVEETEITKIMRESGAILFCKTNVPTAMMAGEVRSEDEQ
;
A
#
# COMPACT_ATOMS: atom_id res chain seq x y z
N MET A 1 29.10 1.81 -26.46
CA MET A 1 29.10 0.39 -26.02
C MET A 1 28.73 0.33 -24.54
N SER A 2 27.46 0.55 -24.16
CA SER A 2 27.05 0.47 -22.74
C SER A 2 25.61 -0.01 -22.49
N ASP A 3 24.84 -0.42 -23.49
CA ASP A 3 23.46 -0.93 -23.32
C ASP A 3 23.37 -2.38 -22.76
N SER A 4 24.49 -2.90 -22.23
CA SER A 4 24.74 -4.34 -22.01
C SER A 4 25.03 -4.70 -20.54
N LEU A 5 24.43 -4.02 -19.57
CA LEU A 5 24.67 -4.32 -18.14
C LEU A 5 23.56 -5.11 -17.44
N PHE A 6 22.36 -5.24 -18.04
CA PHE A 6 21.24 -5.97 -17.42
C PHE A 6 20.68 -7.05 -18.35
N SER A 7 20.40 -8.22 -17.77
CA SER A 7 19.56 -9.25 -18.39
C SER A 7 18.13 -8.72 -18.59
N PRO A 8 17.30 -9.35 -19.45
CA PRO A 8 15.92 -8.90 -19.66
C PRO A 8 15.08 -8.82 -18.38
N TRP A 9 15.20 -9.81 -17.49
CA TRP A 9 14.46 -9.82 -16.23
C TRP A 9 14.95 -8.74 -15.25
N GLN A 10 16.26 -8.46 -15.23
CA GLN A 10 16.84 -7.40 -14.39
C GLN A 10 16.33 -6.03 -14.82
N LYS A 11 16.15 -5.80 -16.14
CA LYS A 11 15.53 -4.58 -16.65
C LYS A 11 14.11 -4.43 -16.13
N ILE A 12 13.29 -5.49 -16.24
CA ILE A 12 11.91 -5.50 -15.75
C ILE A 12 11.86 -5.18 -14.25
N ALA A 13 12.66 -5.88 -13.45
CA ALA A 13 12.72 -5.68 -12.00
C ALA A 13 13.15 -4.24 -11.65
N HIS A 14 14.18 -3.72 -12.33
CA HIS A 14 14.63 -2.34 -12.14
C HIS A 14 13.53 -1.33 -12.45
N PHE A 15 12.87 -1.43 -13.61
CA PHE A 15 11.79 -0.52 -13.98
C PHE A 15 10.62 -0.58 -13.00
N LYS A 16 10.24 -1.77 -12.55
CA LYS A 16 9.17 -1.95 -11.56
C LYS A 16 9.50 -1.32 -10.21
N ARG A 17 10.72 -1.53 -9.70
CA ARG A 17 11.19 -0.89 -8.45
C ARG A 17 11.18 0.62 -8.58
N VAL A 18 11.71 1.17 -9.67
CA VAL A 18 11.71 2.61 -9.94
C VAL A 18 10.29 3.16 -10.03
N ALA A 19 9.37 2.46 -10.72
CA ALA A 19 7.97 2.87 -10.82
C ALA A 19 7.29 2.91 -9.45
N ARG A 20 7.45 1.85 -8.64
CA ARG A 20 6.93 1.78 -7.27
C ARG A 20 7.49 2.89 -6.39
N ASP A 21 8.80 3.10 -6.39
CA ASP A 21 9.44 4.11 -5.53
C ASP A 21 9.03 5.53 -5.99
N ASN A 22 8.78 5.73 -7.28
CA ASN A 22 8.25 6.99 -7.81
C ASN A 22 6.78 7.23 -7.46
N ALA A 23 6.00 6.18 -7.17
CA ALA A 23 4.62 6.31 -6.71
C ALA A 23 4.51 6.91 -5.30
N ILE A 24 5.62 7.01 -4.54
CA ILE A 24 5.66 7.74 -3.28
C ILE A 24 5.78 9.26 -3.55
N PRO A 25 4.79 10.08 -3.14
CA PRO A 25 4.84 11.53 -3.25
C PRO A 25 6.07 12.12 -2.57
N LYS A 26 6.61 13.22 -3.12
CA LYS A 26 7.88 13.80 -2.65
C LYS A 26 7.80 14.28 -1.19
N GLU A 27 6.65 14.77 -0.79
CA GLU A 27 6.31 15.22 0.56
C GLU A 27 6.27 14.09 1.60
N TRP A 28 6.12 12.83 1.16
CA TRP A 28 6.12 11.65 2.04
C TRP A 28 7.46 10.92 2.01
N ARG A 29 8.47 11.50 1.34
CA ARG A 29 9.82 10.94 1.32
C ARG A 29 10.59 11.34 2.56
N LEU A 30 11.22 10.35 3.18
CA LEU A 30 12.13 10.54 4.30
C LEU A 30 13.31 11.43 3.87
N ARG A 31 13.72 12.32 4.77
CA ARG A 31 14.89 13.17 4.50
C ARG A 31 16.15 12.30 4.45
N PRO A 32 17.08 12.54 3.51
CA PRO A 32 18.36 11.84 3.51
C PRO A 32 19.05 11.96 4.87
N GLY A 33 19.49 10.83 5.43
CA GLY A 33 20.15 10.76 6.73
C GLY A 33 19.25 10.95 7.96
N CYS A 34 17.92 10.91 7.81
CA CYS A 34 17.01 10.95 8.97
C CYS A 34 17.03 9.67 9.81
N VAL A 35 17.47 8.55 9.23
CA VAL A 35 17.72 7.29 9.91
C VAL A 35 19.18 6.91 9.64
N PRO A 36 20.01 6.70 10.67
CA PRO A 36 21.37 6.17 10.53
C PRO A 36 21.38 4.79 9.86
N ASP A 37 22.40 4.52 9.04
CA ASP A 37 22.54 3.25 8.31
C ASP A 37 22.68 2.02 9.24
N ASP A 38 23.12 2.21 10.48
CA ASP A 38 23.29 1.18 11.51
C ASP A 38 22.06 1.02 12.43
N GLN A 39 21.03 1.84 12.26
CA GLN A 39 19.81 1.76 13.06
C GLN A 39 18.95 0.56 12.65
N LEU A 40 18.93 -0.47 13.49
CA LEU A 40 18.14 -1.69 13.26
C LEU A 40 16.64 -1.54 13.57
N ASN A 41 16.30 -0.72 14.58
CA ASN A 41 14.91 -0.51 14.99
C ASN A 41 14.40 0.80 14.40
N VAL A 42 13.38 0.73 13.55
CA VAL A 42 12.78 1.87 12.87
C VAL A 42 11.33 2.14 13.29
N MET A 43 10.87 1.53 14.39
CA MET A 43 9.47 1.62 14.84
C MET A 43 9.05 3.04 15.26
N ASP A 44 9.98 3.85 15.75
CA ASP A 44 9.71 5.22 16.19
C ASP A 44 9.81 6.25 15.05
N VAL A 45 10.41 5.87 13.90
CA VAL A 45 10.62 6.78 12.75
C VAL A 45 9.32 7.42 12.25
N PRO A 46 8.17 6.73 12.17
CA PRO A 46 6.91 7.38 11.79
C PRO A 46 6.52 8.56 12.69
N ARG A 47 6.86 8.52 13.99
CA ARG A 47 6.59 9.61 14.95
C ARG A 47 7.61 10.75 14.84
N GLU A 48 8.85 10.43 14.49
CA GLU A 48 9.98 11.38 14.55
C GLU A 48 10.28 12.07 13.22
N CYS A 49 9.93 11.44 12.09
CA CYS A 49 10.30 11.93 10.75
C CYS A 49 9.58 13.22 10.31
N GLY A 50 8.48 13.59 10.99
CA GLY A 50 7.71 14.81 10.73
C GLY A 50 6.83 14.76 9.47
N ILE A 51 6.58 13.58 8.90
CA ILE A 51 5.66 13.40 7.75
C ILE A 51 4.20 13.26 8.21
N LEU A 52 3.98 12.55 9.31
CA LEU A 52 2.65 12.35 9.90
C LEU A 52 2.35 13.46 10.90
N THR A 53 1.13 13.98 10.84
CA THR A 53 0.58 14.85 11.89
C THR A 53 0.19 14.02 13.12
N GLU A 54 -0.04 14.70 14.25
CA GLU A 54 -0.48 14.04 15.49
C GLU A 54 -1.79 13.25 15.29
N THR A 55 -2.76 13.80 14.56
CA THR A 55 -4.00 13.10 14.24
C THR A 55 -3.77 11.89 13.35
N GLU A 56 -2.88 11.98 12.35
CA GLU A 56 -2.56 10.83 11.49
C GLU A 56 -1.84 9.72 12.26
N LEU A 57 -0.97 10.08 13.23
CA LEU A 57 -0.37 9.12 14.17
C LEU A 57 -1.46 8.42 15.00
N GLN A 58 -2.38 9.19 15.59
CA GLN A 58 -3.49 8.64 16.38
C GLN A 58 -4.36 7.68 15.55
N ILE A 59 -4.72 8.06 14.32
CA ILE A 59 -5.49 7.21 13.39
C ILE A 59 -4.78 5.88 13.17
N THR A 60 -3.49 5.93 12.85
CA THR A 60 -2.72 4.74 12.46
C THR A 60 -2.24 3.90 13.64
N ASP A 61 -2.35 4.40 14.87
CA ASP A 61 -2.14 3.68 16.13
C ASP A 61 -3.44 3.09 16.70
N THR A 62 -4.58 3.38 16.10
CA THR A 62 -5.89 2.89 16.56
C THR A 62 -6.18 1.49 15.99
N ASP A 63 -6.72 0.61 16.82
CA ASP A 63 -7.15 -0.73 16.40
C ASP A 63 -8.26 -0.66 15.33
N ALA A 64 -8.27 -1.64 14.42
CA ALA A 64 -9.10 -1.59 13.21
C ALA A 64 -10.61 -1.57 13.51
N ASP A 65 -11.07 -2.28 14.53
CA ASP A 65 -12.48 -2.30 14.96
C ASP A 65 -12.92 -0.93 15.48
N VAL A 66 -12.11 -0.30 16.33
CA VAL A 66 -12.35 1.07 16.81
C VAL A 66 -12.32 2.07 15.66
N LEU A 67 -11.42 1.89 14.69
CA LEU A 67 -11.33 2.75 13.52
C LEU A 67 -12.58 2.66 12.64
N VAL A 68 -13.14 1.46 12.44
CA VAL A 68 -14.42 1.26 11.75
C VAL A 68 -15.56 1.94 12.49
N GLU A 69 -15.63 1.85 13.83
CA GLU A 69 -16.63 2.56 14.62
C GLU A 69 -16.52 4.09 14.44
N LYS A 70 -15.31 4.63 14.38
CA LYS A 70 -15.06 6.07 14.13
C LYS A 70 -15.44 6.51 12.72
N LEU A 71 -15.23 5.64 11.72
CA LEU A 71 -15.66 5.89 10.33
C LEU A 71 -17.19 5.87 10.21
N ILE A 72 -17.84 4.86 10.79
CA ILE A 72 -19.31 4.73 10.79
C ILE A 72 -19.96 5.87 11.60
N SER A 73 -19.36 6.30 12.70
CA SER A 73 -19.88 7.44 13.48
C SER A 73 -19.56 8.81 12.88
N ARG A 74 -18.83 8.86 11.76
CA ARG A 74 -18.36 10.08 11.07
C ARG A 74 -17.42 10.96 11.92
N GLU A 75 -16.80 10.39 12.94
CA GLU A 75 -15.71 11.05 13.65
C GLU A 75 -14.50 11.25 12.73
N TYR A 76 -14.24 10.26 11.87
CA TYR A 76 -13.28 10.37 10.78
C TYR A 76 -13.94 10.11 9.43
N THR A 77 -13.33 10.66 8.38
CA THR A 77 -13.70 10.35 6.99
C THR A 77 -12.79 9.25 6.44
N SER A 78 -13.29 8.47 5.49
CA SER A 78 -12.54 7.42 4.80
C SER A 78 -11.28 7.99 4.15
N HIS A 79 -11.38 9.19 3.56
CA HIS A 79 -10.24 9.87 2.96
C HIS A 79 -9.16 10.23 3.99
N ALA A 80 -9.53 10.78 5.15
CA ALA A 80 -8.57 11.15 6.20
C ALA A 80 -7.83 9.93 6.74
N VAL A 81 -8.58 8.83 6.96
CA VAL A 81 -7.99 7.57 7.44
C VAL A 81 -7.08 6.97 6.38
N THR A 82 -7.54 6.87 5.13
CA THR A 82 -6.74 6.34 4.01
C THR A 82 -5.46 7.13 3.82
N LEU A 83 -5.51 8.46 3.86
CA LEU A 83 -4.33 9.31 3.76
C LEU A 83 -3.29 9.02 4.84
N ALA A 84 -3.72 8.86 6.09
CA ALA A 84 -2.82 8.54 7.20
C ALA A 84 -2.10 7.19 6.97
N PHE A 85 -2.85 6.17 6.52
CA PHE A 85 -2.29 4.85 6.21
C PHE A 85 -1.36 4.87 4.99
N CYS A 86 -1.70 5.60 3.93
CA CYS A 86 -0.83 5.77 2.76
C CYS A 86 0.52 6.41 3.14
N LYS A 87 0.50 7.48 3.96
CA LYS A 87 1.71 8.12 4.47
C LYS A 87 2.55 7.16 5.32
N ARG A 88 1.94 6.46 6.27
CA ARG A 88 2.66 5.51 7.13
C ARG A 88 3.24 4.34 6.32
N ALA A 89 2.52 3.84 5.32
CA ALA A 89 3.02 2.81 4.42
C ALA A 89 4.17 3.31 3.53
N ALA A 90 4.12 4.55 3.05
CA ALA A 90 5.22 5.17 2.32
C ALA A 90 6.49 5.27 3.18
N ILE A 91 6.36 5.64 4.46
CA ILE A 91 7.48 5.65 5.41
C ILE A 91 8.05 4.24 5.58
N ALA A 92 7.18 3.25 5.88
CA ALA A 92 7.61 1.86 6.05
C ALA A 92 8.31 1.31 4.79
N GLN A 93 7.80 1.62 3.60
CA GLN A 93 8.41 1.19 2.34
C GLN A 93 9.85 1.68 2.20
N GLN A 94 10.11 2.93 2.55
CA GLN A 94 11.46 3.51 2.47
C GLN A 94 12.43 2.92 3.49
N LEU A 95 11.91 2.37 4.59
CA LEU A 95 12.72 1.80 5.69
C LEU A 95 12.98 0.31 5.51
N VAL A 96 11.99 -0.45 5.05
CA VAL A 96 12.03 -1.94 5.07
C VAL A 96 11.61 -2.60 3.75
N ASN A 97 11.33 -1.82 2.69
CA ASN A 97 11.00 -2.34 1.36
C ASN A 97 9.84 -3.37 1.34
N CYS A 98 8.77 -3.08 2.09
CA CYS A 98 7.66 -4.00 2.33
C CYS A 98 6.55 -4.03 1.26
N LEU A 99 6.53 -3.09 0.31
CA LEU A 99 5.48 -2.94 -0.70
C LEU A 99 5.94 -3.44 -2.07
N SER A 100 5.06 -4.14 -2.77
CA SER A 100 5.24 -4.55 -4.18
C SER A 100 4.56 -3.57 -5.14
N GLU A 101 3.31 -3.21 -4.86
CA GLU A 101 2.51 -2.27 -5.68
C GLU A 101 1.94 -1.17 -4.79
N ILE A 102 1.99 0.07 -5.27
CA ILE A 102 1.50 1.28 -4.58
C ILE A 102 0.45 1.93 -5.47
N PHE A 103 -0.76 2.10 -4.96
CA PHE A 103 -1.89 2.70 -5.67
C PHE A 103 -2.64 3.68 -4.76
N PHE A 104 -1.88 4.54 -4.07
CA PHE A 104 -2.41 5.49 -3.11
C PHE A 104 -3.40 6.48 -3.72
N ASP A 105 -3.14 6.99 -4.93
CA ASP A 105 -4.02 7.95 -5.60
C ASP A 105 -5.43 7.36 -5.83
N GLN A 106 -5.48 6.12 -6.34
CA GLN A 106 -6.73 5.39 -6.59
C GLN A 106 -7.46 5.09 -5.27
N ALA A 107 -6.72 4.74 -4.21
CA ALA A 107 -7.30 4.56 -2.88
C ALA A 107 -7.90 5.86 -2.31
N LEU A 108 -7.21 6.99 -2.48
CA LEU A 108 -7.68 8.29 -2.00
C LEU A 108 -8.92 8.76 -2.77
N GLU A 109 -8.96 8.54 -4.08
CA GLU A 109 -10.13 8.79 -4.92
C GLU A 109 -11.32 7.93 -4.48
N ALA A 110 -11.14 6.62 -4.35
CA ALA A 110 -12.18 5.70 -3.87
C ALA A 110 -12.68 6.06 -2.46
N ALA A 111 -11.80 6.54 -1.59
CA ALA A 111 -12.18 6.99 -0.26
C ALA A 111 -13.03 8.27 -0.29
N GLN A 112 -12.71 9.23 -1.18
CA GLN A 112 -13.52 10.43 -1.39
C GLN A 112 -14.91 10.10 -1.95
N GLU A 113 -14.98 9.19 -2.92
CA GLU A 113 -16.24 8.70 -3.48
C GLU A 113 -17.09 8.03 -2.40
N LEU A 114 -16.48 7.17 -1.57
CA LEU A 114 -17.18 6.50 -0.48
C LEU A 114 -17.72 7.49 0.57
N ASP A 115 -16.94 8.52 0.91
CA ASP A 115 -17.38 9.58 1.82
C ASP A 115 -18.57 10.36 1.23
N ALA A 116 -18.54 10.68 -0.08
CA ALA A 116 -19.63 11.37 -0.77
C ALA A 116 -20.91 10.52 -0.85
N GLU A 117 -20.78 9.23 -1.12
CA GLU A 117 -21.90 8.29 -1.09
C GLU A 117 -22.49 8.15 0.30
N TYR A 118 -21.65 8.11 1.34
CA TYR A 118 -22.13 8.02 2.71
C TYR A 118 -22.88 9.29 3.11
N GLU A 119 -22.38 10.46 2.72
CA GLU A 119 -23.06 11.74 2.94
C GLU A 119 -24.43 11.78 2.25
N ALA A 120 -24.51 11.34 0.99
CA ALA A 120 -25.75 11.36 0.22
C ALA A 120 -26.79 10.34 0.73
N SER A 121 -26.36 9.15 1.15
CA SER A 121 -27.25 8.05 1.54
C SER A 121 -27.55 8.01 3.04
N ASN A 122 -26.69 8.60 3.87
CA ASN A 122 -26.66 8.41 5.33
C ASN A 122 -26.53 6.93 5.77
N LEU A 123 -26.03 6.06 4.89
CA LEU A 123 -25.84 4.64 5.19
C LEU A 123 -24.38 4.21 4.92
N PRO A 124 -23.68 3.59 5.89
CA PRO A 124 -22.37 3.04 5.63
C PRO A 124 -22.49 1.86 4.66
N ARG A 125 -21.50 1.70 3.77
CA ARG A 125 -21.52 0.67 2.72
C ARG A 125 -21.51 -0.76 3.28
N GLY A 126 -20.85 -1.00 4.41
CA GLY A 126 -20.77 -2.34 5.00
C GLY A 126 -19.88 -2.42 6.24
N LEU A 127 -19.53 -3.65 6.63
CA LEU A 127 -18.77 -3.96 7.86
C LEU A 127 -17.34 -3.41 7.87
N LEU A 128 -16.78 -3.08 6.72
CA LEU A 128 -15.42 -2.56 6.58
C LEU A 128 -15.43 -1.11 6.05
N HIS A 129 -16.55 -0.40 6.21
CA HIS A 129 -16.75 0.93 5.64
C HIS A 129 -15.57 1.88 5.94
N GLY A 130 -14.90 2.31 4.88
CA GLY A 130 -13.80 3.29 4.91
C GLY A 130 -12.46 2.75 5.39
N LEU A 131 -12.37 1.48 5.82
CA LEU A 131 -11.17 0.92 6.41
C LEU A 131 -10.09 0.65 5.34
N PRO A 132 -8.87 1.21 5.47
CA PRO A 132 -7.77 0.89 4.56
C PRO A 132 -7.24 -0.51 4.79
N VAL A 133 -7.06 -1.28 3.71
CA VAL A 133 -6.56 -2.66 3.77
C VAL A 133 -5.43 -2.87 2.77
N SER A 134 -4.27 -3.30 3.25
CA SER A 134 -3.16 -3.76 2.41
C SER A 134 -3.33 -5.25 2.09
N LEU A 135 -2.95 -5.66 0.89
CA LEU A 135 -3.08 -7.06 0.46
C LEU A 135 -1.73 -7.70 0.15
N LYS A 136 -1.62 -9.00 0.38
CA LYS A 136 -0.45 -9.77 -0.06
C LYS A 136 -0.37 -9.78 -1.60
N ASP A 137 0.85 -9.79 -2.16
CA ASP A 137 1.04 -9.72 -3.62
C ASP A 137 0.32 -10.82 -4.44
N CYS A 138 -0.01 -11.94 -3.82
CA CYS A 138 -0.75 -13.02 -4.48
C CYS A 138 -2.23 -12.71 -4.77
N PHE A 139 -2.81 -11.70 -4.12
CA PHE A 139 -4.19 -11.28 -4.40
C PHE A 139 -4.21 -10.38 -5.63
N LYS A 140 -5.06 -10.72 -6.59
CA LYS A 140 -5.26 -9.91 -7.79
C LYS A 140 -6.19 -8.74 -7.46
N VAL A 141 -5.77 -7.51 -7.77
CA VAL A 141 -6.56 -6.27 -7.64
C VAL A 141 -6.53 -5.59 -9.00
N GLU A 142 -7.69 -5.21 -9.54
CA GLU A 142 -7.78 -4.52 -10.83
C GLU A 142 -6.79 -3.35 -10.93
N GLY A 143 -6.13 -3.20 -12.07
CA GLY A 143 -5.19 -2.09 -12.31
C GLY A 143 -3.79 -2.31 -11.74
N THR A 144 -3.54 -3.45 -11.06
CA THR A 144 -2.24 -3.78 -10.45
C THR A 144 -1.73 -5.13 -10.94
N ASP A 145 -0.41 -5.35 -10.86
CA ASP A 145 0.15 -6.68 -11.11
C ASP A 145 -0.02 -7.58 -9.89
N ALA A 146 -0.03 -8.90 -10.12
CA ALA A 146 0.11 -9.92 -9.07
C ALA A 146 1.28 -10.83 -9.43
N THR A 147 2.46 -10.49 -8.91
CA THR A 147 3.73 -11.06 -9.39
C THR A 147 4.17 -12.30 -8.63
N ILE A 148 3.69 -12.50 -7.40
CA ILE A 148 4.15 -13.52 -6.45
C ILE A 148 5.68 -13.57 -6.30
N GLY A 149 6.34 -12.41 -6.45
CA GLY A 149 7.81 -12.30 -6.40
C GLY A 149 8.53 -12.82 -7.66
N CYS A 150 7.81 -13.05 -8.75
CA CYS A 150 8.36 -13.56 -10.01
C CYS A 150 8.24 -12.50 -11.12
N THR A 151 9.38 -12.10 -11.70
CA THR A 151 9.44 -11.12 -12.80
C THR A 151 8.69 -11.55 -14.06
N ALA A 152 8.50 -12.86 -14.26
CA ALA A 152 7.71 -13.42 -15.35
C ALA A 152 6.24 -12.95 -15.35
N TYR A 153 5.70 -12.59 -14.19
CA TYR A 153 4.32 -12.09 -14.03
C TYR A 153 4.24 -10.56 -13.92
N ALA A 154 5.37 -9.85 -14.05
CA ALA A 154 5.37 -8.40 -14.08
C ALA A 154 4.90 -7.87 -15.43
N ASN A 155 4.33 -6.67 -15.42
CA ASN A 155 3.65 -6.01 -16.55
C ASN A 155 2.45 -6.80 -17.07
N GLN A 156 1.81 -7.59 -16.20
CA GLN A 156 0.58 -8.32 -16.46
C GLN A 156 -0.51 -7.78 -15.54
N MET A 157 -1.02 -6.60 -15.90
CA MET A 157 -2.00 -5.88 -15.10
C MET A 157 -3.28 -6.71 -14.99
N THR A 158 -3.77 -6.87 -13.77
CA THR A 158 -5.01 -7.56 -13.47
C THR A 158 -6.20 -6.81 -14.07
N THR A 159 -7.04 -7.51 -14.82
CA THR A 159 -8.35 -7.01 -15.26
C THR A 159 -9.44 -7.25 -14.22
N ILE A 160 -10.55 -6.50 -14.28
CA ILE A 160 -11.69 -6.68 -13.35
C ILE A 160 -12.24 -8.12 -13.30
N VAL A 161 -12.19 -8.86 -14.41
CA VAL A 161 -12.67 -10.25 -14.46
C VAL A 161 -11.71 -11.23 -13.80
N GLU A 162 -10.43 -10.88 -13.67
CA GLU A 162 -9.40 -11.70 -13.04
C GLU A 162 -9.21 -11.37 -11.55
N GLU A 163 -9.85 -10.31 -11.07
CA GLU A 163 -9.76 -9.88 -9.69
C GLU A 163 -10.22 -10.98 -8.72
N THR A 164 -9.52 -11.11 -7.59
CA THR A 164 -9.80 -12.19 -6.62
C THR A 164 -11.11 -11.94 -5.89
N GLU A 165 -11.91 -12.98 -5.64
CA GLU A 165 -13.20 -12.83 -4.95
C GLU A 165 -13.10 -12.14 -3.58
N ILE A 166 -12.04 -12.39 -2.81
CA ILE A 166 -11.87 -11.74 -1.51
C ILE A 166 -11.68 -10.22 -1.63
N THR A 167 -11.02 -9.73 -2.68
CA THR A 167 -10.79 -8.29 -2.86
C THR A 167 -12.09 -7.60 -3.29
N LYS A 168 -12.92 -8.26 -4.10
CA LYS A 168 -14.28 -7.82 -4.43
C LYS A 168 -15.14 -7.73 -3.17
N ILE A 169 -15.20 -8.79 -2.37
CA ILE A 169 -15.97 -8.84 -1.11
C ILE A 169 -15.53 -7.72 -0.15
N MET A 170 -14.23 -7.47 -0.04
CA MET A 170 -13.70 -6.38 0.79
C MET A 170 -14.19 -5.00 0.30
N ARG A 171 -14.10 -4.72 -1.01
CA ARG A 171 -14.58 -3.44 -1.58
C ARG A 171 -16.10 -3.28 -1.47
N GLU A 172 -16.85 -4.35 -1.71
CA GLU A 172 -18.31 -4.39 -1.54
C GLU A 172 -18.71 -4.15 -0.08
N SER A 173 -17.88 -4.61 0.87
CA SER A 173 -18.04 -4.33 2.31
C SER A 173 -17.59 -2.92 2.73
N GLY A 174 -17.09 -2.12 1.77
CA GLY A 174 -16.66 -0.74 1.99
C GLY A 174 -15.19 -0.53 2.33
N ALA A 175 -14.34 -1.56 2.26
CA ALA A 175 -12.90 -1.41 2.49
C ALA A 175 -12.22 -0.64 1.35
N ILE A 176 -11.15 0.08 1.69
CA ILE A 176 -10.30 0.82 0.73
C ILE A 176 -8.98 0.07 0.55
N LEU A 177 -8.77 -0.54 -0.62
CA LEU A 177 -7.51 -1.22 -0.94
C LEU A 177 -6.49 -0.18 -1.42
N PHE A 178 -5.30 -0.13 -0.82
CA PHE A 178 -4.36 0.98 -1.08
C PHE A 178 -2.93 0.59 -1.48
N CYS A 179 -2.50 -0.63 -1.15
CA CYS A 179 -1.21 -1.15 -1.58
C CYS A 179 -1.19 -2.68 -1.54
N LYS A 180 -0.13 -3.24 -2.13
CA LYS A 180 0.22 -4.66 -1.98
C LYS A 180 1.58 -4.83 -1.33
N THR A 181 1.70 -5.85 -0.50
CA THR A 181 2.90 -6.17 0.25
C THR A 181 3.72 -7.26 -0.42
N ASN A 182 5.04 -7.14 -0.28
CA ASN A 182 6.00 -8.08 -0.85
C ASN A 182 5.85 -9.48 -0.24
N VAL A 183 6.25 -10.49 -1.00
CA VAL A 183 6.07 -11.91 -0.68
C VAL A 183 7.34 -12.70 -1.01
N PRO A 184 7.55 -13.87 -0.40
CA PRO A 184 8.60 -14.75 -0.86
C PRO A 184 8.31 -15.19 -2.29
N THR A 185 9.34 -15.37 -3.12
CA THR A 185 9.19 -15.87 -4.48
C THR A 185 8.38 -17.15 -4.50
N ALA A 186 7.34 -17.15 -5.35
CA ALA A 186 6.35 -18.22 -5.47
C ALA A 186 5.65 -18.62 -4.15
N MET A 187 5.77 -17.82 -3.09
CA MET A 187 5.24 -18.08 -1.75
C MET A 187 5.91 -19.27 -1.03
N MET A 188 7.10 -19.68 -1.48
CA MET A 188 7.72 -20.96 -1.08
C MET A 188 8.80 -20.83 0.02
N ALA A 189 8.99 -19.66 0.61
CA ALA A 189 9.97 -19.43 1.68
C ALA A 189 9.32 -18.79 2.92
N GLY A 190 9.95 -19.01 4.09
CA GLY A 190 9.56 -18.38 5.35
C GLY A 190 10.11 -16.96 5.54
N GLU A 191 11.10 -16.57 4.74
CA GLU A 191 11.68 -15.23 4.69
C GLU A 191 11.28 -14.51 3.39
N VAL A 192 11.15 -13.19 3.45
CA VAL A 192 10.86 -12.36 2.28
C VAL A 192 12.14 -11.62 1.88
N ARG A 193 12.74 -12.03 0.77
CA ARG A 193 13.91 -11.38 0.18
C ARG A 193 13.55 -10.89 -1.21
N SER A 194 14.02 -9.70 -1.55
CA SER A 194 13.91 -9.11 -2.90
C SER A 194 15.30 -8.96 -3.51
N GLU A 195 16.14 -9.99 -3.34
CA GLU A 195 17.50 -10.02 -3.86
C GLU A 195 17.54 -10.52 -5.31
N ASP A 196 18.43 -9.93 -6.09
CA ASP A 196 18.63 -10.13 -7.54
C ASP A 196 19.33 -11.47 -7.89
N GLU A 197 19.08 -12.56 -7.16
CA GLU A 197 19.70 -13.87 -7.43
C GLU A 197 18.66 -14.95 -7.81
N GLN A 198 18.14 -14.84 -9.05
CA GLN A 198 17.96 -15.94 -10.02
C GLN A 198 17.34 -15.47 -11.34
#